data_AF-A0A8I0CYM5-F1
#
_entry.id   AF-A0A8I0CYM5-F1
#
_cell.length_a   1.000
_cell.length_b   1.000
_cell.length_c   1.000
_cell.angle_alpha   90.00
_cell.angle_beta   90.00
_cell.angle_gamma   90.00
#
_symmetry.space_group_name_H-M   'P 1'
#
loop_
_entity.id
_entity.type
_entity.pdbx_description
1 polymer ?
#
loop_
_entity_poly.entity_id
_entity_poly.type
_entity_poly.pdbx_seq_one_letter_code
_entity_poly.pdbx_strand_id
1 'polypeptide(L)'
;MMRLNCEKYNPEYVIDRCIEGVTGNAVLKAGVEGAKAELLVAALQYEQRSKIGNLYTIAPIDLKAGPDPVVIGLLKKSDLVKVYEQYLVPGSKPAREIYDYLLAAALDDCPFCGGLGTPRNLDHFLPKFNFPQFAILPSNLVPSCRDCNMDAKATAFAVDAESQIIQPYTDKDCFFTEQWIFASFRPGNAEKPGVFDFIVKPPVHWEAVDKARATKHFVDFNIAGRYRSIAGKNAITILAQMDRMRDKGLSEQDIRETILDVGEATAPFVNHWKIGMYQALIAHYCPRGRVDVSCLIACPHCDDGYSSCPNCHGGRAGVTCPDCGGDGCWYDPDAGKSRQCNRCEGEGGVNADACDYCDGQGTVLCDPCQGTGLLSEDDCLTCGGSEEVRCRQCHGSSGANGEEGHSHCDKCHDSGRESCPACQ
;
A
#
# COMPACT_ATOMS: atom_id res chain seq x y z
N MET A 1 -6.64 1.68 -6.71
CA MET A 1 -7.01 2.93 -7.42
C MET A 1 -6.56 2.83 -8.86
N MET A 2 -7.40 3.24 -9.81
CA MET A 2 -7.11 3.19 -11.26
C MET A 2 -7.10 4.60 -11.85
N ARG A 3 -6.15 4.89 -12.74
CA ARG A 3 -6.13 6.14 -13.52
C ARG A 3 -7.18 6.06 -14.63
N LEU A 4 -7.97 7.12 -14.79
CA LEU A 4 -8.84 7.26 -15.94
C LEU A 4 -8.13 8.02 -17.05
N ASN A 5 -7.92 7.34 -18.17
CA ASN A 5 -7.46 7.96 -19.41
C ASN A 5 -8.69 8.40 -20.20
N CYS A 6 -9.22 9.59 -19.92
CA CYS A 6 -10.22 10.20 -20.79
C CYS A 6 -9.70 11.53 -21.32
N GLU A 7 -9.88 11.76 -22.63
CA GLU A 7 -9.84 13.11 -23.17
C GLU A 7 -10.98 13.87 -22.54
N LYS A 8 -10.65 14.73 -21.58
CA LYS A 8 -11.63 15.54 -20.87
C LYS A 8 -12.30 16.46 -21.89
N TYR A 9 -13.62 16.43 -21.98
CA TYR A 9 -14.34 17.43 -22.76
C TYR A 9 -13.91 18.82 -22.33
N ASN A 10 -13.70 19.69 -23.32
CA ASN A 10 -13.45 21.10 -23.08
C ASN A 10 -14.60 21.65 -22.19
N PRO A 11 -14.30 22.21 -20.99
CA PRO A 11 -15.32 22.79 -20.12
C PRO A 11 -16.23 23.79 -20.84
N GLU A 12 -15.70 24.53 -21.81
CA GLU A 12 -16.45 25.46 -22.64
C GLU A 12 -17.56 24.77 -23.43
N TYR A 13 -17.22 23.66 -24.09
CA TYR A 13 -18.18 22.86 -24.86
C TYR A 13 -19.31 22.35 -23.96
N VAL A 14 -18.98 21.91 -22.75
CA VAL A 14 -19.98 21.41 -21.79
C VAL A 14 -20.92 22.51 -21.33
N ILE A 15 -20.39 23.69 -21.03
CA ILE A 15 -21.20 24.87 -20.67
C ILE A 15 -22.14 25.23 -21.83
N ASP A 16 -21.63 25.26 -23.07
CA ASP A 16 -22.44 25.61 -24.24
C ASP A 16 -23.58 24.61 -24.50
N ARG A 17 -23.32 23.30 -24.35
CA ARG A 17 -24.38 22.27 -24.47
C ARG A 17 -25.41 22.37 -23.36
N CYS A 18 -25.00 22.76 -22.15
CA CYS A 18 -25.95 23.01 -21.08
C CYS A 18 -26.82 24.24 -21.38
N ILE A 19 -26.22 25.36 -21.82
CA ILE A 19 -26.92 26.60 -22.22
C ILE A 19 -27.94 26.32 -23.33
N GLU A 20 -27.57 25.54 -24.36
CA GLU A 20 -28.46 25.14 -25.44
C GLU A 20 -29.70 24.39 -24.93
N GLY A 21 -29.53 23.53 -23.92
CA GLY A 21 -30.61 22.78 -23.29
C GLY A 21 -31.61 23.64 -22.49
N VAL A 22 -31.27 24.90 -22.16
CA VAL A 22 -32.12 25.82 -21.38
C VAL A 22 -33.14 26.52 -22.29
N THR A 23 -34.24 25.84 -22.59
CA THR A 23 -35.29 26.36 -23.49
C THR A 23 -36.43 27.11 -22.80
N GLY A 24 -36.64 26.90 -21.49
CA GLY A 24 -37.79 27.43 -20.74
C GLY A 24 -37.45 28.35 -19.56
N ASN A 25 -36.18 28.70 -19.37
CA ASN A 25 -35.74 29.55 -18.25
C ASN A 25 -34.72 30.59 -18.75
N ALA A 26 -35.24 31.67 -19.34
CA ALA A 26 -34.41 32.73 -19.94
C ALA A 26 -33.47 33.40 -18.92
N VAL A 27 -33.90 33.52 -17.67
CA VAL A 27 -33.09 34.11 -16.59
C VAL A 27 -31.89 33.21 -16.26
N LEU A 28 -32.11 31.91 -16.08
CA LEU A 28 -31.02 30.95 -15.88
C LEU A 28 -30.08 30.93 -17.08
N LYS A 29 -30.63 30.90 -18.30
CA LYS A 29 -29.82 30.89 -19.53
C LYS A 29 -28.89 32.09 -19.61
N ALA A 30 -29.44 33.30 -19.48
CA ALA A 30 -28.67 34.54 -19.50
C ALA A 30 -27.67 34.60 -18.32
N GLY A 31 -28.02 34.05 -17.16
CA GLY A 31 -27.11 33.94 -16.02
C GLY A 31 -25.90 33.04 -16.30
N VAL A 32 -26.12 31.88 -16.92
CA VAL A 32 -25.04 30.95 -17.29
C VAL A 32 -24.20 31.50 -18.43
N GLU A 33 -24.82 32.13 -19.44
CA GLU A 33 -24.11 32.83 -20.52
C GLU A 33 -23.24 33.96 -19.96
N GLY A 34 -23.78 34.77 -19.04
CA GLY A 34 -23.07 35.89 -18.41
C GLY A 34 -21.93 35.46 -17.50
N ALA A 35 -22.03 34.31 -16.83
CA ALA A 35 -21.00 33.77 -15.93
C ALA A 35 -20.03 32.80 -16.63
N LYS A 36 -20.14 32.60 -17.95
CA LYS A 36 -19.36 31.60 -18.70
C LYS A 36 -17.86 31.81 -18.53
N ALA A 37 -17.38 33.05 -18.62
CA ALA A 37 -15.95 33.36 -18.49
C ALA A 37 -15.42 33.01 -17.10
N GLU A 38 -16.15 33.34 -16.04
CA GLU A 38 -15.78 33.03 -14.67
C GLU A 38 -15.84 31.53 -14.38
N LEU A 39 -16.82 30.80 -14.95
CA LEU A 39 -16.88 29.33 -14.86
C LEU A 39 -15.64 28.68 -15.50
N LEU A 40 -15.18 29.19 -16.65
CA LEU A 40 -13.95 28.72 -17.30
C LEU A 40 -12.71 29.02 -16.45
N VAL A 41 -12.64 30.19 -15.82
CA VAL A 41 -11.55 30.51 -14.88
C VAL A 41 -11.58 29.56 -13.67
N ALA A 42 -12.75 29.27 -13.11
CA ALA A 42 -12.91 28.33 -12.02
C ALA A 42 -12.48 26.91 -12.44
N ALA A 43 -12.84 26.47 -13.65
CA ALA A 43 -12.41 25.19 -14.22
C ALA A 43 -10.88 25.09 -14.32
N LEU A 44 -10.21 26.13 -14.83
CA LEU A 44 -8.75 26.17 -14.90
C LEU A 44 -8.10 26.08 -13.51
N GLN A 45 -8.63 26.80 -12.52
CA GLN A 45 -8.14 26.73 -11.13
C GLN A 45 -8.32 25.33 -10.54
N TYR A 46 -9.45 24.67 -10.79
CA TYR A 46 -9.68 23.30 -10.39
C TYR A 46 -8.63 22.37 -10.99
N GLU A 47 -8.39 22.46 -12.30
CA GLU A 47 -7.45 21.57 -13.00
C GLU A 47 -6.00 21.76 -12.51
N GLN A 48 -5.57 23.00 -12.32
CA GLN A 48 -4.24 23.32 -11.78
C GLN A 48 -4.04 22.72 -10.40
N ARG A 49 -5.04 22.87 -9.50
CA ARG A 49 -5.00 22.31 -8.14
C ARG A 49 -5.10 20.79 -8.14
N SER A 50 -5.93 20.20 -9.00
CA SER A 50 -6.06 18.75 -9.12
C SER A 50 -4.74 18.09 -9.52
N LYS A 51 -3.97 18.69 -10.43
CA LYS A 51 -2.67 18.16 -10.90
C LYS A 51 -1.63 18.00 -9.80
N ILE A 52 -1.65 18.90 -8.83
CA ILE A 52 -0.68 18.92 -7.71
C ILE A 52 -1.26 18.34 -6.42
N GLY A 53 -2.49 17.84 -6.43
CA GLY A 53 -3.15 17.27 -5.25
C GLY A 53 -3.66 18.31 -4.25
N ASN A 54 -3.98 19.53 -4.67
CA ASN A 54 -4.39 20.64 -3.79
C ASN A 54 -5.87 21.05 -3.91
N LEU A 55 -6.78 20.16 -4.30
CA LEU A 55 -8.21 20.49 -4.39
C LEU A 55 -8.82 20.89 -3.03
N TYR A 56 -8.31 20.37 -1.91
CA TYR A 56 -8.71 20.71 -0.54
C TYR A 56 -8.55 22.20 -0.21
N THR A 57 -7.71 22.92 -0.97
CA THR A 57 -7.50 24.36 -0.81
C THR A 57 -8.61 25.20 -1.43
N ILE A 58 -9.51 24.61 -2.23
CA ILE A 58 -10.65 25.33 -2.79
C ILE A 58 -11.65 25.53 -1.67
N ALA A 59 -12.00 26.79 -1.40
CA ALA A 59 -12.98 27.11 -0.37
C ALA A 59 -14.39 26.67 -0.81
N PRO A 60 -15.16 25.98 0.07
CA PRO A 60 -16.56 25.72 -0.18
C PRO A 60 -17.36 27.03 -0.11
N ILE A 61 -18.57 27.03 -0.68
CA ILE A 61 -19.50 28.16 -0.53
C ILE A 61 -19.84 28.42 0.94
N ASP A 62 -20.04 29.70 1.29
CA ASP A 62 -20.43 30.08 2.65
C ASP A 62 -21.93 29.90 2.87
N LEU A 63 -22.31 28.77 3.48
CA LEU A 63 -23.70 28.49 3.85
C LEU A 63 -24.19 29.27 5.07
N LYS A 64 -23.31 30.01 5.76
CA LYS A 64 -23.72 30.92 6.84
C LYS A 64 -24.36 32.20 6.29
N ALA A 65 -24.01 32.60 5.07
CA ALA A 65 -24.62 33.73 4.38
C ALA A 65 -26.07 33.47 3.93
N GLY A 66 -26.50 32.21 3.90
CA GLY A 66 -27.86 31.79 3.55
C GLY A 66 -27.88 30.41 2.88
N PRO A 67 -29.06 29.78 2.71
CA PRO A 67 -29.18 28.45 2.12
C PRO A 67 -28.92 28.41 0.61
N ASP A 68 -29.03 29.56 -0.07
CA ASP A 68 -28.87 29.70 -1.52
C ASP A 68 -28.02 30.94 -1.89
N PRO A 69 -26.72 30.95 -1.52
CA PRO A 69 -25.84 32.09 -1.76
C PRO A 69 -25.54 32.26 -3.25
N VAL A 70 -25.18 33.49 -3.64
CA VAL A 70 -24.55 33.76 -4.94
C VAL A 70 -23.15 33.14 -4.94
N VAL A 71 -22.82 32.40 -5.99
CA VAL A 71 -21.56 31.64 -6.09
C VAL A 71 -20.63 32.24 -7.13
N ILE A 72 -21.14 32.53 -8.33
CA ILE A 72 -20.33 33.01 -9.45
C ILE A 72 -21.14 33.91 -10.37
N GLY A 73 -20.61 35.11 -10.66
CA GLY A 73 -21.38 36.16 -11.32
C GLY A 73 -22.67 36.46 -10.55
N LEU A 74 -23.82 36.22 -11.20
CA LEU A 74 -25.16 36.35 -10.59
C LEU A 74 -25.81 34.99 -10.25
N LEU A 75 -25.14 33.88 -10.54
CA LEU A 75 -25.69 32.54 -10.34
C LEU A 75 -25.64 32.14 -8.87
N LYS A 76 -26.77 31.62 -8.38
CA LYS A 76 -26.86 31.05 -7.04
C LYS A 76 -26.49 29.57 -7.03
N LYS A 77 -26.30 29.03 -5.83
CA LYS A 77 -26.12 27.59 -5.60
C LYS A 77 -27.21 26.76 -6.31
N SER A 78 -28.47 27.14 -6.14
CA SER A 78 -29.61 26.43 -6.71
C SER A 78 -29.64 26.47 -8.24
N ASP A 79 -29.15 27.55 -8.86
CA ASP A 79 -29.05 27.67 -10.31
C ASP A 79 -28.03 26.69 -10.87
N LEU A 80 -26.83 26.64 -10.30
CA LEU A 80 -25.75 25.75 -10.72
C LEU A 80 -26.10 24.26 -10.52
N VAL A 81 -26.72 23.91 -9.39
CA VAL A 81 -27.24 22.55 -9.15
C VAL A 81 -28.30 22.20 -10.19
N LYS A 82 -29.19 23.16 -10.52
CA LYS A 82 -30.21 22.98 -11.55
C LYS A 82 -29.61 22.78 -12.94
N VAL A 83 -28.49 23.46 -13.29
CA VAL A 83 -27.77 23.21 -14.55
C VAL A 83 -27.37 21.73 -14.67
N TYR A 84 -26.79 21.16 -13.62
CA TYR A 84 -26.45 19.73 -13.59
C TYR A 84 -27.70 18.83 -13.71
N GLU A 85 -28.66 18.98 -12.80
CA GLU A 85 -29.78 18.04 -12.65
C GLU A 85 -30.78 18.09 -13.81
N GLN A 86 -30.99 19.27 -14.41
CA GLN A 86 -32.03 19.48 -15.42
C GLN A 86 -31.49 19.64 -16.84
N TYR A 87 -30.19 19.85 -17.02
CA TYR A 87 -29.62 20.15 -18.34
C TYR A 87 -28.39 19.31 -18.72
N LEU A 88 -27.63 18.74 -17.76
CA LEU A 88 -26.56 17.77 -18.05
C LEU A 88 -27.04 16.32 -17.97
N VAL A 89 -27.74 15.95 -16.90
CA VAL A 89 -28.15 14.55 -16.61
C VAL A 89 -29.30 14.03 -17.50
N PRO A 90 -30.38 14.80 -17.78
CA PRO A 90 -31.56 14.22 -18.43
C PRO A 90 -31.31 13.77 -19.87
N GLY A 91 -31.83 12.59 -20.22
CA GLY A 91 -31.65 11.98 -21.54
C GLY A 91 -32.15 12.80 -22.73
N SER A 92 -33.05 13.76 -22.49
CA SER A 92 -33.65 14.60 -23.52
C SER A 92 -32.87 15.89 -23.81
N LYS A 93 -31.74 16.12 -23.14
CA LYS A 93 -30.96 17.37 -23.22
C LYS A 93 -29.70 17.19 -24.06
N PRO A 94 -29.24 18.23 -24.79
CA PRO A 94 -28.05 18.13 -25.65
C PRO A 94 -26.80 17.68 -24.89
N ALA A 95 -26.59 18.19 -23.68
CA ALA A 95 -25.39 17.86 -22.90
C ALA A 95 -25.37 16.41 -22.36
N ARG A 96 -26.45 15.64 -22.55
CA ARG A 96 -26.49 14.23 -22.15
C ARG A 96 -25.37 13.40 -22.77
N GLU A 97 -25.00 13.69 -24.03
CA GLU A 97 -23.93 12.98 -24.73
C GLU A 97 -22.60 13.00 -23.95
N ILE A 98 -22.32 14.12 -23.28
CA ILE A 98 -21.12 14.31 -22.45
C ILE A 98 -21.22 13.45 -21.18
N TYR A 99 -22.38 13.45 -20.52
CA TYR A 99 -22.60 12.62 -19.35
C TYR A 99 -22.40 11.13 -19.68
N ASP A 100 -22.99 10.66 -20.79
CA ASP A 100 -22.89 9.26 -21.21
C ASP A 100 -21.46 8.88 -21.63
N TYR A 101 -20.76 9.77 -22.34
CA TYR A 101 -19.35 9.55 -22.67
C TYR A 101 -18.48 9.45 -21.41
N LEU A 102 -18.64 10.37 -20.46
CA LEU A 102 -17.86 10.34 -19.22
C LEU A 102 -18.13 9.04 -18.46
N LEU A 103 -19.39 8.61 -18.38
CA LEU A 103 -19.75 7.36 -17.72
C LEU A 103 -19.15 6.14 -18.42
N ALA A 104 -19.19 6.11 -19.76
CA ALA A 104 -18.65 5.03 -20.58
C ALA A 104 -17.12 4.97 -20.55
N ALA A 105 -16.42 6.07 -20.30
CA ALA A 105 -14.96 6.14 -20.26
C ALA A 105 -14.33 5.22 -19.19
N ALA A 106 -15.11 4.82 -18.19
CA ALA A 106 -14.65 3.88 -17.17
C ALA A 106 -14.69 2.41 -17.60
N LEU A 107 -15.30 2.07 -18.75
CA LEU A 107 -15.39 0.69 -19.26
C LEU A 107 -15.87 -0.33 -18.19
N ASP A 108 -16.92 0.03 -17.46
CA ASP A 108 -17.46 -0.72 -16.31
C ASP A 108 -16.53 -0.86 -15.08
N ASP A 109 -15.37 -0.21 -15.06
CA ASP A 109 -14.40 -0.26 -13.98
C ASP A 109 -14.39 1.04 -13.15
N CYS A 110 -14.95 0.97 -11.94
CA CYS A 110 -14.91 2.11 -11.01
C CYS A 110 -13.45 2.43 -10.62
N PRO A 111 -12.97 3.66 -10.85
CA PRO A 111 -11.59 4.03 -10.59
C PRO A 111 -11.25 4.02 -9.11
N PHE A 112 -12.17 4.47 -8.25
CA PHE A 112 -11.96 4.58 -6.80
C PHE A 112 -11.63 3.21 -6.16
N CYS A 113 -12.38 2.16 -6.51
CA CYS A 113 -12.08 0.82 -6.01
C CYS A 113 -11.14 0.01 -6.91
N GLY A 114 -10.61 0.62 -7.98
CA GLY A 114 -9.69 -0.03 -8.92
C GLY A 114 -10.32 -1.18 -9.71
N GLY A 115 -11.47 -0.94 -10.34
CA GLY A 115 -12.10 -1.86 -11.29
C GLY A 115 -12.96 -2.98 -10.69
N LEU A 116 -13.42 -2.83 -9.45
CA LEU A 116 -14.27 -3.87 -8.82
C LEU A 116 -15.77 -3.62 -8.91
N GLY A 117 -16.18 -2.37 -9.00
CA GLY A 117 -17.58 -2.01 -9.06
C GLY A 117 -17.93 -1.37 -10.40
N THR A 118 -19.11 -1.67 -10.91
CA THR A 118 -19.62 -1.07 -12.15
C THR A 118 -20.17 0.33 -11.90
N PRO A 119 -19.63 1.37 -12.54
CA PRO A 119 -20.21 2.71 -12.51
C PRO A 119 -21.63 2.72 -13.05
N ARG A 120 -22.52 3.43 -12.36
CA ARG A 120 -23.90 3.67 -12.84
C ARG A 120 -24.21 5.15 -12.99
N ASN A 121 -23.49 6.00 -12.26
CA ASN A 121 -23.63 7.44 -12.29
C ASN A 121 -22.25 8.10 -12.25
N LEU A 122 -22.20 9.39 -12.57
CA LEU A 122 -21.06 10.24 -12.28
C LEU A 122 -21.18 10.77 -10.85
N ASP A 123 -20.10 10.65 -10.10
CA ASP A 123 -19.92 11.20 -8.75
C ASP A 123 -19.12 12.51 -8.82
N HIS A 124 -19.42 13.42 -7.92
CA HIS A 124 -18.75 14.72 -7.84
C HIS A 124 -17.55 14.62 -6.90
N PHE A 125 -16.33 14.69 -7.44
CA PHE A 125 -15.11 14.62 -6.62
C PHE A 125 -15.08 15.73 -5.55
N LEU A 126 -15.38 16.97 -5.96
CA LEU A 126 -15.80 18.04 -5.06
C LEU A 126 -17.33 18.13 -5.08
N PRO A 127 -18.00 17.85 -3.93
CA PRO A 127 -19.46 17.82 -3.81
C PRO A 127 -20.17 19.04 -4.43
N LYS A 128 -21.12 18.81 -5.34
CA LYS A 128 -21.92 19.91 -5.93
C LYS A 128 -22.66 20.76 -4.88
N PHE A 129 -22.93 20.21 -3.69
CA PHE A 129 -23.58 20.94 -2.61
C PHE A 129 -22.69 22.05 -2.03
N ASN A 130 -21.38 21.82 -1.97
CA ASN A 130 -20.38 22.72 -1.40
C ASN A 130 -19.62 23.49 -2.49
N PHE A 131 -19.51 22.92 -3.68
CA PHE A 131 -18.78 23.45 -4.83
C PHE A 131 -19.64 23.43 -6.11
N PRO A 132 -20.82 24.08 -6.10
CA PRO A 132 -21.75 24.02 -7.22
C PRO A 132 -21.18 24.60 -8.52
N GLN A 133 -20.16 25.47 -8.46
CA GLN A 133 -19.47 26.00 -9.64
C GLN A 133 -18.76 24.92 -10.47
N PHE A 134 -18.51 23.73 -9.88
CA PHE A 134 -17.93 22.58 -10.58
C PHE A 134 -18.96 21.47 -10.86
N ALA A 135 -20.27 21.74 -10.71
CA ALA A 135 -21.30 20.72 -10.83
C ALA A 135 -21.36 20.09 -12.23
N ILE A 136 -21.00 20.83 -13.28
CA ILE A 136 -20.94 20.36 -14.67
C ILE A 136 -19.52 20.22 -15.21
N LEU A 137 -18.50 20.41 -14.37
CA LEU A 137 -17.10 20.36 -14.80
C LEU A 137 -16.69 18.89 -15.05
N PRO A 138 -16.26 18.50 -16.27
CA PRO A 138 -15.93 17.11 -16.57
C PRO A 138 -14.87 16.50 -15.64
N SER A 139 -13.83 17.25 -15.28
CA SER A 139 -12.79 16.78 -14.35
C SER A 139 -13.26 16.61 -12.90
N ASN A 140 -14.44 17.12 -12.57
CA ASN A 140 -15.09 16.92 -11.28
C ASN A 140 -16.09 15.76 -11.31
N LEU A 141 -16.43 15.24 -12.48
CA LEU A 141 -17.41 14.17 -12.69
C LEU A 141 -16.69 12.84 -12.93
N VAL A 142 -16.68 11.98 -11.91
CA VAL A 142 -15.96 10.70 -11.91
C VAL A 142 -16.97 9.55 -11.98
N PRO A 143 -16.90 8.65 -12.97
CA PRO A 143 -17.70 7.43 -12.96
C PRO A 143 -17.48 6.65 -11.67
N SER A 144 -18.54 6.33 -10.94
CA SER A 144 -18.42 5.70 -9.63
C SER A 144 -19.46 4.61 -9.43
N CYS A 145 -19.04 3.50 -8.83
CA CYS A 145 -19.96 2.43 -8.45
C CYS A 145 -20.77 2.82 -7.21
N ARG A 146 -21.93 2.19 -7.02
CA ARG A 146 -22.83 2.48 -5.88
C ARG A 146 -22.12 2.42 -4.53
N ASP A 147 -21.26 1.43 -4.33
CA ASP A 147 -20.57 1.22 -3.05
C ASP A 147 -19.48 2.28 -2.78
N CYS A 148 -18.97 2.94 -3.83
CA CYS A 148 -18.05 4.08 -3.69
C CYS A 148 -18.82 5.40 -3.59
N ASN A 149 -19.98 5.49 -4.25
CA ASN A 149 -20.83 6.68 -4.37
C ASN A 149 -21.94 6.78 -3.28
N MET A 150 -21.64 6.50 -2.00
CA MET A 150 -22.69 6.52 -0.95
C MET A 150 -22.98 7.93 -0.42
N ASP A 151 -24.28 8.30 -0.37
CA ASP A 151 -24.83 9.63 -0.07
C ASP A 151 -24.32 10.33 1.22
N ALA A 152 -23.89 9.57 2.23
CA ALA A 152 -23.28 10.15 3.44
C ALA A 152 -21.90 10.79 3.17
N LYS A 153 -21.21 10.38 2.10
CA LYS A 153 -19.97 10.99 1.58
C LYS A 153 -20.23 12.05 0.51
N ALA A 154 -21.45 12.14 -0.04
CA ALA A 154 -21.78 13.07 -1.12
C ALA A 154 -21.72 14.56 -0.73
N THR A 155 -21.50 14.86 0.56
CA THR A 155 -21.22 16.21 1.08
C THR A 155 -19.87 16.32 1.78
N ALA A 156 -19.16 15.20 1.98
CA ALA A 156 -17.86 15.19 2.62
C ALA A 156 -16.79 15.62 1.61
N PHE A 157 -15.91 16.52 2.02
CA PHE A 157 -14.76 16.96 1.23
C PHE A 157 -13.56 17.13 2.15
N ALA A 158 -12.36 17.07 1.58
CA ALA A 158 -11.12 17.23 2.33
C ALA A 158 -10.91 18.68 2.75
N VAL A 159 -10.51 18.89 4.00
CA VAL A 159 -10.19 20.22 4.57
C VAL A 159 -8.68 20.41 4.77
N ASP A 160 -7.91 19.36 4.55
CA ASP A 160 -6.45 19.28 4.64
C ASP A 160 -5.90 18.38 3.53
N ALA A 161 -4.58 18.36 3.36
CA ALA A 161 -3.94 17.67 2.25
C ALA A 161 -4.03 16.14 2.40
N GLU A 162 -3.85 15.64 3.61
CA GLU A 162 -3.79 14.22 3.96
C GLU A 162 -5.15 13.52 3.81
N SER A 163 -6.24 14.24 4.07
CA SER A 163 -7.61 13.73 3.93
C SER A 163 -8.12 13.72 2.49
N GLN A 164 -7.40 14.34 1.54
CA GLN A 164 -7.80 14.36 0.14
C GLN A 164 -7.49 13.03 -0.55
N ILE A 165 -8.56 12.30 -0.88
CA ILE A 165 -8.48 11.09 -1.69
C ILE A 165 -7.81 11.35 -3.05
N ILE A 166 -7.28 10.29 -3.66
CA ILE A 166 -6.60 10.36 -4.96
C ILE A 166 -7.62 10.67 -6.07
N GLN A 167 -7.33 11.69 -6.88
CA GLN A 167 -8.17 12.11 -8.00
C GLN A 167 -7.84 11.30 -9.28
N PRO A 168 -8.79 10.53 -9.85
CA PRO A 168 -8.47 9.55 -10.89
C PRO A 168 -7.93 10.07 -12.23
N TYR A 169 -8.19 11.33 -12.56
CA TYR A 169 -7.85 11.89 -13.86
C TYR A 169 -6.50 12.61 -13.88
N THR A 170 -6.12 13.28 -12.78
CA THR A 170 -5.02 14.27 -12.81
C THR A 170 -4.09 14.26 -11.62
N ASP A 171 -4.33 13.47 -10.58
CA ASP A 171 -3.40 13.42 -9.44
C ASP A 171 -1.99 12.93 -9.85
N LYS A 172 -1.04 13.09 -8.93
CA LYS A 172 0.38 12.72 -9.11
C LYS A 172 0.53 11.30 -9.68
N ASP A 173 1.46 11.15 -10.61
CA ASP A 173 1.72 9.88 -11.31
C ASP A 173 2.09 8.74 -10.36
N CYS A 174 2.79 9.04 -9.26
CA CYS A 174 3.25 8.05 -8.28
C CYS A 174 2.12 7.13 -7.79
N PHE A 175 0.91 7.65 -7.57
CA PHE A 175 -0.25 6.84 -7.14
C PHE A 175 -0.67 5.76 -8.15
N PHE A 176 -0.29 5.92 -9.41
CA PHE A 176 -0.74 5.09 -10.54
C PHE A 176 0.39 4.29 -11.17
N THR A 177 1.63 4.76 -11.09
CA THR A 177 2.80 4.13 -11.72
C THR A 177 3.66 3.35 -10.74
N GLU A 178 3.57 3.61 -9.44
CA GLU A 178 4.31 2.91 -8.41
C GLU A 178 3.39 2.05 -7.55
N GLN A 179 3.83 0.85 -7.20
CA GLN A 179 3.06 -0.06 -6.36
C GLN A 179 3.13 0.38 -4.89
N TRP A 180 1.96 0.52 -4.27
CA TRP A 180 1.79 0.81 -2.86
C TRP A 180 0.73 -0.08 -2.20
N ILE A 181 0.05 -0.95 -2.95
CA ILE A 181 -0.86 -1.97 -2.43
C ILE A 181 -0.19 -3.35 -2.56
N PHE A 182 -0.06 -4.05 -1.44
CA PHE A 182 0.52 -5.40 -1.36
C PHE A 182 -0.44 -6.34 -0.63
N ALA A 183 -0.19 -7.64 -0.70
CA ALA A 183 -0.89 -8.62 0.12
C ALA A 183 0.02 -9.68 0.71
N SER A 184 -0.41 -10.28 1.82
CA SER A 184 0.09 -11.56 2.32
C SER A 184 -0.96 -12.64 2.14
N PHE A 185 -0.54 -13.88 1.93
CA PHE A 185 -1.41 -15.03 1.84
C PHE A 185 -1.26 -15.90 3.07
N ARG A 186 -2.38 -16.24 3.72
CA ARG A 186 -2.46 -17.29 4.73
C ARG A 186 -3.20 -18.49 4.14
N PRO A 187 -2.57 -19.67 4.07
CA PRO A 187 -3.22 -20.85 3.53
C PRO A 187 -4.43 -21.22 4.37
N GLY A 188 -5.43 -21.77 3.69
CA GLY A 188 -6.62 -22.32 4.32
C GLY A 188 -6.38 -23.72 4.84
N ASN A 189 -7.45 -24.33 5.35
CA ASN A 189 -7.49 -25.75 5.70
C ASN A 189 -8.76 -26.38 5.10
N ALA A 190 -9.04 -27.65 5.44
CA ALA A 190 -10.20 -28.38 4.92
C ALA A 190 -11.56 -27.69 5.21
N GLU A 191 -11.63 -26.81 6.21
CA GLU A 191 -12.86 -26.13 6.64
C GLU A 191 -12.91 -24.66 6.23
N LYS A 192 -11.77 -24.03 5.91
CA LYS A 192 -11.66 -22.60 5.62
C LYS A 192 -10.80 -22.33 4.39
N PRO A 193 -11.25 -21.50 3.44
CA PRO A 193 -10.42 -21.11 2.31
C PRO A 193 -9.23 -20.24 2.77
N GLY A 194 -8.17 -20.23 1.96
CA GLY A 194 -7.04 -19.32 2.16
C GLY A 194 -7.48 -17.85 2.11
N VAL A 195 -6.77 -17.02 2.86
CA VAL A 195 -7.13 -15.61 3.08
C VAL A 195 -5.99 -14.71 2.62
N PHE A 196 -6.34 -13.61 1.95
CA PHE A 196 -5.42 -12.54 1.60
C PHE A 196 -5.63 -11.32 2.51
N ASP A 197 -4.54 -10.78 3.05
CA ASP A 197 -4.56 -9.49 3.76
C ASP A 197 -3.87 -8.45 2.91
N PHE A 198 -4.67 -7.55 2.35
CA PHE A 198 -4.15 -6.44 1.58
C PHE A 198 -3.79 -5.28 2.51
N ILE A 199 -2.60 -4.71 2.29
CA ILE A 199 -2.01 -3.63 3.07
C ILE A 199 -1.53 -2.49 2.18
N VAL A 200 -1.38 -1.31 2.78
CA VAL A 200 -0.78 -0.13 2.17
C VAL A 200 0.68 -0.05 2.58
N LYS A 201 1.57 0.01 1.59
CA LYS A 201 3.02 0.14 1.76
C LYS A 201 3.58 1.05 0.67
N PRO A 202 3.41 2.37 0.81
CA PRO A 202 3.92 3.32 -0.17
C PRO A 202 5.46 3.31 -0.21
N PRO A 203 6.07 3.63 -1.36
CA PRO A 203 7.51 3.79 -1.48
C PRO A 203 8.11 4.79 -0.47
N VAL A 204 9.34 4.53 -0.03
CA VAL A 204 9.99 5.32 1.03
C VAL A 204 10.23 6.76 0.60
N HIS A 205 10.56 7.01 -0.67
CA HIS A 205 10.80 8.35 -1.23
C HIS A 205 9.54 9.21 -1.39
N TRP A 206 8.34 8.68 -1.14
CA TRP A 206 7.13 9.49 -1.19
C TRP A 206 7.07 10.48 -0.02
N GLU A 207 6.56 11.67 -0.33
CA GLU A 207 6.20 12.69 0.66
C GLU A 207 5.20 12.14 1.69
N ALA A 208 5.30 12.59 2.93
CA ALA A 208 4.43 12.14 4.02
C ALA A 208 2.94 12.33 3.71
N VAL A 209 2.60 13.45 3.05
CA VAL A 209 1.24 13.74 2.60
C VAL A 209 0.75 12.70 1.60
N ASP A 210 1.56 12.29 0.62
CA ASP A 210 1.13 11.32 -0.38
C ASP A 210 0.96 9.92 0.23
N LYS A 211 1.80 9.54 1.19
CA LYS A 211 1.63 8.31 1.98
C LYS A 211 0.30 8.30 2.75
N ALA A 212 -0.03 9.42 3.39
CA ALA A 212 -1.28 9.58 4.12
C ALA A 212 -2.49 9.51 3.18
N ARG A 213 -2.43 10.16 2.03
CA ARG A 213 -3.50 10.15 1.01
C ARG A 213 -3.76 8.75 0.43
N ALA A 214 -2.72 7.99 0.15
CA ALA A 214 -2.85 6.60 -0.29
C ALA A 214 -3.55 5.73 0.77
N THR A 215 -3.16 5.89 2.04
CA THR A 215 -3.78 5.21 3.18
C THR A 215 -5.25 5.62 3.34
N LYS A 216 -5.53 6.92 3.29
CA LYS A 216 -6.88 7.49 3.37
C LYS A 216 -7.79 6.91 2.30
N HIS A 217 -7.32 6.91 1.05
CA HIS A 217 -8.07 6.38 -0.08
C HIS A 217 -8.36 4.88 0.09
N PHE A 218 -7.35 4.10 0.51
CA PHE A 218 -7.50 2.66 0.74
C PHE A 218 -8.54 2.32 1.81
N VAL A 219 -8.55 3.08 2.91
CA VAL A 219 -9.51 2.94 4.02
C VAL A 219 -10.91 3.39 3.58
N ASP A 220 -11.01 4.57 2.99
CA ASP A 220 -12.29 5.18 2.61
C ASP A 220 -13.11 4.31 1.66
N PHE A 221 -12.45 3.63 0.73
CA PHE A 221 -13.12 2.77 -0.25
C PHE A 221 -13.16 1.29 0.17
N ASN A 222 -12.71 0.96 1.39
CA ASN A 222 -12.60 -0.41 1.90
C ASN A 222 -11.88 -1.34 0.91
N ILE A 223 -10.74 -0.86 0.37
CA ILE A 223 -10.01 -1.59 -0.67
C ILE A 223 -9.54 -2.95 -0.12
N ALA A 224 -9.05 -3.02 1.11
CA ALA A 224 -8.65 -4.29 1.74
C ALA A 224 -9.75 -5.35 1.70
N GLY A 225 -10.96 -5.03 2.17
CA GLY A 225 -12.07 -5.97 2.21
C GLY A 225 -12.52 -6.41 0.83
N ARG A 226 -12.60 -5.46 -0.12
CA ARG A 226 -13.00 -5.76 -1.49
C ARG A 226 -11.97 -6.62 -2.23
N TYR A 227 -10.68 -6.27 -2.10
CA TYR A 227 -9.57 -6.98 -2.74
C TYR A 227 -9.43 -8.39 -2.16
N ARG A 228 -9.55 -8.54 -0.83
CA ARG A 228 -9.62 -9.85 -0.16
C ARG A 228 -10.72 -10.73 -0.75
N SER A 229 -11.92 -10.19 -0.92
CA SER A 229 -13.07 -10.97 -1.40
C SER A 229 -12.85 -11.50 -2.82
N ILE A 230 -12.39 -10.65 -3.74
CA ILE A 230 -12.16 -11.05 -5.14
C ILE A 230 -10.93 -11.96 -5.27
N ALA A 231 -9.85 -11.68 -4.55
CA ALA A 231 -8.65 -12.51 -4.55
C ALA A 231 -8.95 -13.92 -4.01
N GLY A 232 -9.66 -14.03 -2.88
CA GLY A 232 -10.05 -15.31 -2.31
C GLY A 232 -10.88 -16.16 -3.28
N LYS A 233 -11.86 -15.56 -3.98
CA LYS A 233 -12.67 -16.26 -5.00
C LYS A 233 -11.82 -16.79 -6.16
N ASN A 234 -10.87 -15.99 -6.64
CA ASN A 234 -10.02 -16.37 -7.78
C ASN A 234 -8.94 -17.38 -7.38
N ALA A 235 -8.42 -17.29 -6.15
CA ALA A 235 -7.39 -18.17 -5.64
C ALA A 235 -7.85 -19.64 -5.59
N ILE A 236 -9.15 -19.91 -5.39
CA ILE A 236 -9.68 -21.29 -5.42
C ILE A 236 -9.29 -22.00 -6.72
N THR A 237 -9.50 -21.36 -7.87
CA THR A 237 -9.16 -21.94 -9.17
C THR A 237 -7.66 -22.05 -9.39
N ILE A 238 -6.91 -21.01 -8.98
CA ILE A 238 -5.45 -20.97 -9.15
C ILE A 238 -4.78 -22.07 -8.31
N LEU A 239 -5.14 -22.19 -7.03
CA LEU A 239 -4.58 -23.21 -6.14
C LEU A 239 -4.89 -24.63 -6.66
N ALA A 240 -6.11 -24.89 -7.13
CA ALA A 240 -6.45 -26.18 -7.74
C ALA A 240 -5.68 -26.47 -9.04
N GLN A 241 -5.32 -25.44 -9.82
CA GLN A 241 -4.45 -25.60 -10.98
C GLN A 241 -3.01 -25.94 -10.56
N MET A 242 -2.49 -25.26 -9.53
CA MET A 242 -1.17 -25.53 -8.97
C MET A 242 -1.09 -26.98 -8.44
N ASP A 243 -2.08 -27.44 -7.68
CA ASP A 243 -2.11 -28.81 -7.15
C ASP A 243 -2.12 -29.85 -8.28
N ARG A 244 -2.92 -29.64 -9.34
CA ARG A 244 -2.89 -30.54 -10.51
C ARG A 244 -1.58 -30.52 -11.29
N MET A 245 -0.83 -29.43 -11.26
CA MET A 245 0.50 -29.37 -11.87
C MET A 245 1.51 -30.14 -11.01
N ARG A 246 1.43 -30.01 -9.68
CA ARG A 246 2.23 -30.81 -8.74
C ARG A 246 1.97 -32.30 -8.89
N ASP A 247 0.70 -32.70 -9.02
CA ASP A 247 0.31 -34.11 -9.27
C ASP A 247 0.92 -34.68 -10.56
N LYS A 248 1.21 -33.81 -11.53
CA LYS A 248 1.87 -34.16 -12.80
C LYS A 248 3.40 -34.08 -12.71
N GLY A 249 3.96 -33.78 -11.55
CA GLY A 249 5.40 -33.71 -11.31
C GLY A 249 6.07 -32.41 -11.76
N LEU A 250 5.31 -31.33 -11.98
CA LEU A 250 5.89 -30.02 -12.31
C LEU A 250 6.50 -29.39 -11.05
N SER A 251 7.63 -28.71 -11.22
CA SER A 251 8.30 -28.01 -10.13
C SER A 251 7.56 -26.73 -9.73
N GLU A 252 7.81 -26.22 -8.52
CA GLU A 252 7.30 -24.90 -8.11
C GLU A 252 7.77 -23.78 -9.05
N GLN A 253 8.94 -23.93 -9.67
CA GLN A 253 9.43 -22.97 -10.67
C GLN A 253 8.56 -23.02 -11.94
N ASP A 254 8.24 -24.21 -12.45
CA ASP A 254 7.36 -24.35 -13.62
C ASP A 254 5.97 -23.77 -13.34
N ILE A 255 5.43 -24.02 -12.14
CA ILE A 255 4.14 -23.48 -11.70
C ILE A 255 4.17 -21.95 -11.64
N ARG A 256 5.23 -21.39 -11.06
CA ARG A 256 5.43 -19.94 -10.99
C ARG A 256 5.44 -19.32 -12.38
N GLU A 257 6.34 -19.79 -13.25
CA GLU A 257 6.56 -19.22 -14.59
C GLU A 257 5.33 -19.37 -15.49
N THR A 258 4.56 -20.45 -15.33
CA THR A 258 3.40 -20.74 -16.18
C THR A 258 2.13 -20.01 -15.74
N ILE A 259 1.88 -19.89 -14.43
CA ILE A 259 0.60 -19.37 -13.91
C ILE A 259 0.79 -18.07 -13.12
N LEU A 260 1.73 -18.04 -12.18
CA LEU A 260 1.80 -16.93 -11.22
C LEU A 260 2.41 -15.67 -11.84
N ASP A 261 3.57 -15.78 -12.48
CA ASP A 261 4.25 -14.67 -13.15
C ASP A 261 3.38 -14.14 -14.32
N VAL A 262 2.73 -15.03 -15.08
CA VAL A 262 1.78 -14.65 -16.14
C VAL A 262 0.55 -13.92 -15.56
N GLY A 263 0.02 -14.42 -14.45
CA GLY A 263 -1.11 -13.82 -13.77
C GLY A 263 -0.82 -12.42 -13.23
N GLU A 264 0.38 -12.22 -12.68
CA GLU A 264 0.87 -10.90 -12.24
C GLU A 264 1.07 -9.97 -13.46
N ALA A 265 1.79 -10.42 -14.49
CA ALA A 265 2.10 -9.63 -15.67
C ALA A 265 0.86 -9.20 -16.49
N THR A 266 -0.24 -9.93 -16.37
CA THR A 266 -1.51 -9.61 -17.03
C THR A 266 -2.46 -8.74 -16.19
N ALA A 267 -2.02 -8.28 -15.02
CA ALA A 267 -2.82 -7.35 -14.23
C ALA A 267 -2.94 -5.98 -14.94
N PRO A 268 -4.11 -5.32 -14.91
CA PRO A 268 -4.33 -4.07 -15.64
C PRO A 268 -3.47 -2.88 -15.19
N PHE A 269 -3.04 -2.83 -13.93
CA PHE A 269 -2.22 -1.75 -13.37
C PHE A 269 -1.51 -2.18 -12.08
N VAL A 270 -0.48 -1.43 -11.67
CA VAL A 270 0.48 -1.80 -10.60
C VAL A 270 -0.14 -1.98 -9.20
N ASN A 271 -1.27 -1.33 -8.93
CA ASN A 271 -2.00 -1.42 -7.66
C ASN A 271 -3.27 -2.29 -7.75
N HIS A 272 -3.40 -3.11 -8.79
CA HIS A 272 -4.56 -3.98 -8.98
C HIS A 272 -4.50 -5.19 -8.03
N TRP A 273 -5.65 -5.70 -7.59
CA TRP A 273 -5.73 -6.81 -6.63
C TRP A 273 -5.01 -8.09 -7.11
N LYS A 274 -4.95 -8.31 -8.43
CA LYS A 274 -4.20 -9.43 -9.03
C LYS A 274 -2.72 -9.37 -8.68
N ILE A 275 -2.08 -8.20 -8.78
CA ILE A 275 -0.66 -8.02 -8.44
C ILE A 275 -0.41 -8.52 -7.01
N GLY A 276 -1.15 -7.96 -6.04
CA GLY A 276 -1.00 -8.36 -4.64
C GLY A 276 -1.30 -9.85 -4.40
N MET A 277 -2.32 -10.40 -5.05
CA MET A 277 -2.67 -11.83 -4.93
C MET A 277 -1.55 -12.73 -5.46
N TYR A 278 -1.06 -12.50 -6.68
CA TYR A 278 -0.03 -13.35 -7.29
C TYR A 278 1.31 -13.20 -6.57
N GLN A 279 1.73 -11.98 -6.21
CA GLN A 279 2.92 -11.76 -5.40
C GLN A 279 2.85 -12.49 -4.05
N ALA A 280 1.68 -12.47 -3.38
CA ALA A 280 1.48 -13.18 -2.12
C ALA A 280 1.58 -14.70 -2.29
N LEU A 281 1.04 -15.25 -3.38
CA LEU A 281 1.16 -16.68 -3.70
C LEU A 281 2.60 -17.07 -4.05
N ILE A 282 3.31 -16.27 -4.84
CA ILE A 282 4.73 -16.46 -5.19
C ILE A 282 5.57 -16.47 -3.92
N ALA A 283 5.37 -15.49 -3.03
CA ALA A 283 6.10 -15.39 -1.78
C ALA A 283 5.86 -16.61 -0.86
N HIS A 284 4.64 -17.16 -0.87
CA HIS A 284 4.27 -18.30 -0.03
C HIS A 284 4.76 -19.65 -0.59
N TYR A 285 4.55 -19.92 -1.89
CA TYR A 285 4.81 -21.23 -2.50
C TYR A 285 6.16 -21.32 -3.22
N CYS A 286 6.74 -20.19 -3.63
CA CYS A 286 7.98 -20.17 -4.43
C CYS A 286 9.09 -19.30 -3.80
N PRO A 287 9.43 -19.49 -2.50
CA PRO A 287 10.32 -18.58 -1.77
C PRO A 287 11.76 -18.52 -2.31
N ARG A 288 12.19 -19.45 -3.17
CA ARG A 288 13.58 -19.56 -3.66
C ARG A 288 13.80 -19.17 -5.14
N GLY A 289 12.82 -18.56 -5.82
CA GLY A 289 12.84 -18.45 -7.31
C GLY A 289 13.33 -17.16 -7.97
N ARG A 290 13.35 -16.00 -7.30
CA ARG A 290 13.98 -14.76 -7.81
C ARG A 290 14.22 -13.83 -6.63
N VAL A 291 15.48 -13.48 -6.39
CA VAL A 291 15.81 -12.25 -5.67
C VAL A 291 15.47 -11.10 -6.60
N ASP A 292 14.21 -10.70 -6.63
CA ASP A 292 13.83 -9.45 -7.26
C ASP A 292 14.27 -8.29 -6.34
N VAL A 293 15.41 -7.71 -6.69
CA VAL A 293 16.01 -6.58 -6.00
C VAL A 293 15.13 -5.32 -6.07
N SER A 294 14.08 -5.28 -6.89
CA SER A 294 13.14 -4.16 -6.97
C SER A 294 12.13 -4.10 -5.80
N CYS A 295 11.96 -5.18 -5.04
CA CYS A 295 11.09 -5.25 -3.86
C CYS A 295 11.84 -5.10 -2.51
N LEU A 296 13.01 -4.43 -2.49
CA LEU A 296 13.80 -4.14 -1.27
C LEU A 296 13.01 -3.13 -0.44
N ILE A 297 12.51 -3.54 0.72
CA ILE A 297 12.11 -2.58 1.76
C ILE A 297 13.38 -1.84 2.15
N ALA A 298 13.47 -0.55 1.80
CA ALA A 298 14.55 0.29 2.29
C ALA A 298 14.42 0.41 3.82
N CYS A 299 15.50 0.10 4.52
CA CYS A 299 15.64 0.36 5.94
C CYS A 299 15.50 1.87 6.16
N PRO A 300 14.66 2.34 7.11
CA PRO A 300 14.43 3.77 7.35
C PRO A 300 15.65 4.52 7.95
N HIS A 301 16.83 3.90 8.00
CA HIS A 301 18.05 4.46 8.59
C HIS A 301 19.27 4.56 7.67
N CYS A 302 19.23 4.03 6.44
CA CYS A 302 20.34 4.18 5.49
C CYS A 302 19.85 4.85 4.21
N ASP A 303 19.91 6.18 4.21
CA ASP A 303 19.93 6.96 2.99
C ASP A 303 21.14 6.56 2.13
N ASP A 304 21.00 6.71 0.82
CA ASP A 304 22.05 6.78 -0.22
C ASP A 304 22.92 5.57 -0.63
N GLY A 305 22.95 4.44 0.08
CA GLY A 305 23.54 3.22 -0.47
C GLY A 305 25.04 3.29 -0.83
N TYR A 306 25.82 4.16 -0.18
CA TYR A 306 27.29 4.15 -0.30
C TYR A 306 27.98 4.05 1.06
N SER A 307 27.88 2.87 1.70
CA SER A 307 28.99 2.24 2.44
C SER A 307 28.57 0.86 2.96
N SER A 308 29.33 -0.16 2.58
CA SER A 308 29.05 -1.57 2.83
C SER A 308 29.21 -1.92 4.31
N CYS A 309 28.15 -2.40 4.96
CA CYS A 309 28.27 -3.11 6.23
C CYS A 309 29.05 -4.42 6.03
N PRO A 310 30.13 -4.69 6.77
CA PRO A 310 30.97 -5.89 6.59
C PRO A 310 30.27 -7.22 6.88
N ASN A 311 29.11 -7.22 7.54
CA ASN A 311 28.44 -8.45 8.00
C ASN A 311 27.12 -8.78 7.29
N CYS A 312 26.38 -7.79 6.77
CA CYS A 312 25.09 -8.04 6.13
C CYS A 312 25.00 -7.57 4.67
N HIS A 313 26.06 -6.97 4.13
CA HIS A 313 26.17 -6.52 2.73
C HIS A 313 24.91 -5.85 2.14
N GLY A 314 24.13 -5.09 2.94
CA GLY A 314 22.94 -4.38 2.45
C GLY A 314 21.58 -4.99 2.79
N GLY A 315 21.51 -5.90 3.76
CA GLY A 315 20.29 -6.10 4.56
C GLY A 315 19.09 -6.73 3.85
N ARG A 316 19.06 -8.06 3.76
CA ARG A 316 17.83 -8.88 3.79
C ARG A 316 18.19 -10.31 4.21
N ALA A 317 17.58 -10.84 5.27
CA ALA A 317 17.46 -12.30 5.45
C ALA A 317 16.29 -12.60 6.40
N GLY A 318 15.33 -13.41 5.94
CA GLY A 318 14.41 -14.09 6.86
C GLY A 318 15.18 -15.16 7.63
N VAL A 319 14.96 -15.27 8.93
CA VAL A 319 15.64 -16.27 9.77
C VAL A 319 14.83 -17.57 9.73
N THR A 320 15.36 -18.59 9.05
CA THR A 320 14.85 -19.96 9.14
C THR A 320 15.12 -20.51 10.54
N CYS A 321 14.18 -21.29 11.08
CA CYS A 321 14.39 -21.93 12.38
C CYS A 321 15.65 -22.80 12.31
N PRO A 322 16.70 -22.50 13.10
CA PRO A 322 18.01 -23.14 12.94
C PRO A 322 17.98 -24.63 13.27
N ASP A 323 16.99 -25.06 14.04
CA ASP A 323 16.88 -26.45 14.46
C ASP A 323 16.27 -27.32 13.35
N CYS A 324 15.32 -26.81 12.56
CA CYS A 324 14.67 -27.58 11.49
C CYS A 324 14.96 -27.06 10.07
N GLY A 325 15.82 -26.04 9.92
CA GLY A 325 16.15 -25.43 8.64
C GLY A 325 14.99 -24.72 7.93
N GLY A 326 13.83 -24.58 8.59
CA GLY A 326 12.59 -24.09 7.98
C GLY A 326 11.53 -25.16 7.73
N ASP A 327 11.82 -26.44 7.96
CA ASP A 327 10.92 -27.54 7.58
C ASP A 327 9.87 -27.89 8.64
N GLY A 328 9.90 -27.23 9.81
CA GLY A 328 8.95 -27.44 10.91
C GLY A 328 9.08 -28.78 11.65
N CYS A 329 9.91 -29.70 11.16
CA CYS A 329 10.15 -31.01 11.75
C CYS A 329 11.66 -31.24 11.98
N TRP A 330 12.01 -31.86 13.10
CA TRP A 330 13.37 -32.24 13.44
C TRP A 330 13.53 -33.76 13.30
N TYR A 331 14.60 -34.19 12.63
CA TYR A 331 14.96 -35.61 12.50
C TYR A 331 15.93 -35.99 13.60
N ASP A 332 15.54 -36.98 14.41
CA ASP A 332 16.38 -37.55 15.47
C ASP A 332 17.27 -38.66 14.90
N PRO A 333 18.60 -38.47 14.80
CA PRO A 333 19.49 -39.49 14.25
C PRO A 333 19.67 -40.69 15.20
N ASP A 334 19.50 -40.47 16.50
CA ASP A 334 19.70 -41.50 17.52
C ASP A 334 18.43 -42.35 17.72
N ALA A 335 17.25 -41.74 17.52
CA ALA A 335 15.97 -42.45 17.55
C ALA A 335 15.45 -42.90 16.17
N GLY A 336 16.05 -42.41 15.08
CA GLY A 336 15.72 -42.75 13.69
C GLY A 336 14.32 -42.31 13.23
N LYS A 337 13.74 -41.26 13.83
CA LYS A 337 12.36 -40.80 13.58
C LYS A 337 12.26 -39.27 13.55
N SER A 338 11.30 -38.74 12.77
CA SER A 338 11.02 -37.30 12.72
C SER A 338 9.92 -36.90 13.70
N ARG A 339 10.05 -35.71 14.30
CA ARG A 339 9.02 -35.10 15.18
C ARG A 339 8.89 -33.59 14.94
N GLN A 340 7.77 -33.00 15.38
CA GLN A 340 7.49 -31.56 15.23
C GLN A 340 8.49 -30.71 16.04
N CYS A 341 8.94 -29.60 15.46
CA CYS A 341 9.91 -28.71 16.09
C CYS A 341 9.20 -27.81 17.12
N ASN A 342 9.50 -28.03 18.40
CA ASN A 342 8.87 -27.31 19.51
C ASN A 342 9.21 -25.81 19.54
N ARG A 343 10.28 -25.38 18.85
CA ARG A 343 10.78 -24.00 18.89
C ARG A 343 10.04 -23.06 17.95
N CYS A 344 9.63 -23.55 16.79
CA CYS A 344 8.76 -22.84 15.87
C CYS A 344 7.34 -23.41 15.90
N GLU A 345 7.04 -24.29 16.86
CA GLU A 345 5.77 -25.02 16.98
C GLU A 345 5.32 -25.72 15.69
N GLY A 346 6.27 -26.10 14.83
CA GLY A 346 6.00 -26.70 13.51
C GLY A 346 5.85 -25.72 12.32
N GLU A 347 5.97 -24.41 12.53
CA GLU A 347 5.76 -23.38 11.51
C GLU A 347 7.02 -23.06 10.66
N GLY A 348 8.21 -23.51 11.08
CA GLY A 348 9.48 -23.32 10.36
C GLY A 348 10.21 -21.99 10.59
N GLY A 349 9.62 -21.02 11.29
CA GLY A 349 10.27 -19.72 11.63
C GLY A 349 9.75 -19.11 12.94
N VAL A 350 10.43 -18.09 13.48
CA VAL A 350 10.05 -17.39 14.74
C VAL A 350 10.12 -15.87 14.58
N ASN A 351 9.18 -15.14 15.21
CA ASN A 351 9.01 -13.70 15.07
C ASN A 351 9.84 -12.87 16.09
N ALA A 352 10.18 -11.63 15.75
CA ALA A 352 11.20 -10.81 16.41
C ALA A 352 10.74 -10.05 17.68
N ASP A 353 9.49 -10.21 18.11
CA ASP A 353 8.80 -9.25 18.98
C ASP A 353 9.02 -9.45 20.50
N ALA A 354 10.05 -10.18 20.94
CA ALA A 354 10.23 -10.57 22.35
C ALA A 354 11.63 -10.23 22.92
N CYS A 355 12.09 -8.98 22.76
CA CYS A 355 13.39 -8.55 23.27
C CYS A 355 13.31 -7.33 24.21
N ASP A 356 13.61 -7.55 25.50
CA ASP A 356 13.54 -6.54 26.56
C ASP A 356 14.72 -5.53 26.55
N TYR A 357 15.66 -5.66 25.62
CA TYR A 357 16.85 -4.79 25.55
C TYR A 357 16.72 -3.64 24.54
N CYS A 358 15.72 -3.70 23.68
CA CYS A 358 15.51 -2.70 22.66
C CYS A 358 14.16 -1.98 22.77
N ASP A 359 13.38 -2.29 23.81
CA ASP A 359 11.97 -1.88 23.93
C ASP A 359 11.18 -2.10 22.61
N GLY A 360 11.62 -3.08 21.80
CA GLY A 360 11.12 -3.37 20.46
C GLY A 360 11.93 -2.83 19.25
N GLN A 361 13.15 -2.29 19.39
CA GLN A 361 13.96 -1.79 18.26
C GLN A 361 15.43 -2.25 18.21
N GLY A 362 15.68 -3.39 17.55
CA GLY A 362 17.01 -3.85 17.07
C GLY A 362 17.96 -4.40 18.14
N THR A 363 18.79 -5.39 17.78
CA THR A 363 19.54 -6.20 18.76
C THR A 363 21.04 -6.32 18.48
N VAL A 364 21.84 -6.20 19.56
CA VAL A 364 23.28 -6.50 19.67
C VAL A 364 23.45 -7.82 20.45
N LEU A 365 24.48 -8.61 20.16
CA LEU A 365 24.71 -9.91 20.83
C LEU A 365 25.11 -9.76 22.30
N CYS A 366 24.57 -10.66 23.14
CA CYS A 366 24.88 -10.77 24.56
C CYS A 366 26.23 -11.47 24.78
N ASP A 367 27.23 -10.75 25.30
CA ASP A 367 28.61 -11.22 25.45
C ASP A 367 28.82 -12.41 26.43
N PRO A 368 28.05 -12.56 27.53
CA PRO A 368 28.20 -13.71 28.44
C PRO A 368 27.74 -15.05 27.89
N CYS A 369 26.71 -15.08 27.02
CA CYS A 369 26.25 -16.30 26.35
C CYS A 369 26.62 -16.36 24.87
N GLN A 370 27.29 -15.33 24.35
CA GLN A 370 27.59 -15.13 22.93
C GLN A 370 26.39 -15.39 21.99
N GLY A 371 25.20 -14.97 22.42
CA GLY A 371 23.97 -15.12 21.64
C GLY A 371 23.32 -16.50 21.68
N THR A 372 23.79 -17.44 22.52
CA THR A 372 23.15 -18.76 22.67
C THR A 372 21.94 -18.74 23.60
N GLY A 373 21.84 -17.74 24.48
CA GLY A 373 20.70 -17.52 25.35
C GLY A 373 20.53 -18.52 26.50
N LEU A 374 21.50 -19.40 26.76
CA LEU A 374 21.43 -20.38 27.85
C LEU A 374 22.69 -20.30 28.73
N LEU A 375 22.48 -20.04 30.01
CA LEU A 375 23.41 -20.35 31.11
C LEU A 375 22.65 -21.32 32.03
N SER A 376 23.27 -22.43 32.44
CA SER A 376 22.66 -23.42 33.34
C SER A 376 22.36 -22.83 34.73
N GLU A 377 21.45 -23.44 35.51
CA GLU A 377 21.14 -22.97 36.89
C GLU A 377 22.35 -23.09 37.85
N ASP A 378 23.34 -23.90 37.50
CA ASP A 378 24.61 -24.03 38.22
C ASP A 378 25.70 -23.07 37.68
N ASP A 379 25.41 -22.36 36.58
CA ASP A 379 26.40 -21.57 35.87
C ASP A 379 26.50 -20.14 36.41
N CYS A 380 27.72 -19.75 36.72
CA CYS A 380 28.08 -18.42 37.21
C CYS A 380 27.57 -17.32 36.26
N LEU A 381 26.61 -16.49 36.70
CA LEU A 381 25.87 -15.49 35.90
C LEU A 381 26.75 -14.46 35.17
N THR A 382 28.03 -14.34 35.55
CA THR A 382 28.97 -13.41 34.94
C THR A 382 29.74 -14.03 33.77
N CYS A 383 30.03 -15.34 33.79
CA CYS A 383 30.81 -16.02 32.74
C CYS A 383 30.07 -17.16 32.03
N GLY A 384 28.85 -17.46 32.46
CA GLY A 384 28.07 -18.53 31.86
C GLY A 384 28.64 -19.92 32.03
N GLY A 385 29.23 -20.21 33.19
CA GLY A 385 29.79 -21.53 33.51
C GLY A 385 31.17 -21.80 32.90
N SER A 386 31.73 -20.86 32.12
CA SER A 386 33.05 -21.04 31.47
C SER A 386 34.25 -20.78 32.39
N GLU A 387 34.02 -20.38 33.65
CA GLU A 387 35.03 -19.96 34.66
C GLU A 387 35.96 -18.79 34.24
N GLU A 388 35.90 -18.33 32.99
CA GLU A 388 36.70 -17.24 32.43
C GLU A 388 35.84 -16.23 31.67
N VAL A 389 36.22 -14.95 31.68
CA VAL A 389 35.57 -13.86 30.95
C VAL A 389 36.56 -13.16 30.03
N ARG A 390 36.09 -12.35 29.06
CA ARG A 390 37.00 -11.51 28.27
C ARG A 390 37.82 -10.64 29.21
N CYS A 391 39.13 -10.59 28.96
CA CYS A 391 40.02 -9.76 29.77
C CYS A 391 39.58 -8.30 29.69
N ARG A 392 39.25 -7.70 30.82
CA ARG A 392 38.71 -6.33 30.85
C ARG A 392 39.72 -5.27 30.44
N GLN A 393 41.01 -5.62 30.41
CA GLN A 393 42.09 -4.70 30.04
C GLN A 393 42.33 -4.67 28.53
N CYS A 394 42.21 -5.81 27.84
CA CYS A 394 42.40 -5.89 26.38
C CYS A 394 41.11 -6.18 25.59
N HIS A 395 39.96 -6.32 26.25
CA HIS A 395 38.64 -6.63 25.67
C HIS A 395 38.60 -7.87 24.74
N GLY A 396 39.52 -8.81 24.95
CA GLY A 396 39.63 -10.03 24.14
C GLY A 396 40.43 -9.87 22.84
N SER A 397 41.15 -8.76 22.68
CA SER A 397 41.88 -8.41 21.45
C SER A 397 43.32 -8.94 21.37
N SER A 398 43.72 -9.90 22.21
CA SER A 398 45.07 -10.50 22.14
C SER A 398 45.04 -11.81 21.34
N GLY A 399 45.94 -11.89 20.35
CA GLY A 399 45.75 -12.67 19.13
C GLY A 399 46.09 -14.16 19.24
N ALA A 400 45.22 -14.99 18.64
CA ALA A 400 45.55 -16.36 18.26
C ALA A 400 46.32 -16.46 16.92
N ASN A 401 46.61 -15.35 16.25
CA ASN A 401 47.40 -15.32 15.01
C ASN A 401 48.47 -14.23 15.12
N GLY A 402 49.72 -14.65 15.13
CA GLY A 402 50.90 -13.80 15.29
C GLY A 402 51.15 -12.86 14.10
N GLU A 403 50.34 -11.83 13.98
CA GLU A 403 50.63 -10.66 13.16
C GLU A 403 50.90 -9.44 14.05
N GLU A 404 52.01 -8.76 13.75
CA GLU A 404 52.72 -7.79 14.58
C GLU A 404 51.89 -6.52 14.82
N GLY A 405 51.59 -6.19 16.09
CA GLY A 405 50.94 -4.93 16.46
C GLY A 405 50.09 -4.96 17.73
N HIS A 406 49.81 -6.13 18.32
CA HIS A 406 49.01 -6.23 19.54
C HIS A 406 49.85 -5.99 20.80
N SER A 407 49.44 -5.02 21.62
CA SER A 407 50.04 -4.73 22.92
C SER A 407 49.89 -5.93 23.86
N HIS A 408 51.02 -6.43 24.39
CA HIS A 408 51.05 -7.51 25.37
C HIS A 408 50.13 -7.17 26.56
N CYS A 409 49.19 -8.05 26.86
CA CYS A 409 48.31 -7.91 28.00
C CYS A 409 48.83 -8.78 29.14
N ASP A 410 49.61 -8.17 30.04
CA ASP A 410 50.15 -8.85 31.23
C ASP A 410 49.05 -9.52 32.08
N LYS A 411 47.82 -9.00 32.03
CA LYS A 411 46.71 -9.47 32.85
C LYS A 411 46.11 -10.80 32.40
N CYS A 412 46.09 -11.06 31.10
CA CYS A 412 45.64 -12.34 30.55
C CYS A 412 46.76 -13.16 29.90
N HIS A 413 48.01 -12.68 29.97
CA HIS A 413 49.15 -13.26 29.26
C HIS A 413 48.84 -13.51 27.78
N ASP A 414 48.21 -12.53 27.14
CA ASP A 414 47.73 -12.55 25.75
C ASP A 414 46.65 -13.58 25.39
N SER A 415 46.10 -14.33 26.34
CA SER A 415 45.02 -15.30 26.05
C SER A 415 43.71 -14.65 25.62
N GLY A 416 43.54 -13.35 25.89
CA GLY A 416 42.31 -12.60 25.66
C GLY A 416 41.22 -12.88 26.70
N ARG A 417 41.45 -13.81 27.63
CA ARG A 417 40.51 -14.21 28.67
C ARG A 417 41.16 -14.15 30.06
N GLU A 418 40.39 -13.80 31.07
CA GLU A 418 40.83 -13.79 32.47
C GLU A 418 39.83 -14.54 33.33
N SER A 419 40.27 -15.11 34.45
CA SER A 419 39.38 -15.83 35.36
C SER A 419 38.20 -14.95 35.80
N CYS A 420 37.02 -15.55 35.85
CA CYS A 420 35.81 -14.84 36.22
C CYS A 420 35.86 -14.42 37.70
N PRO A 421 35.80 -13.12 38.02
CA PRO A 421 35.90 -12.65 39.40
C PRO A 421 34.67 -12.98 40.26
N ALA A 422 33.59 -13.45 39.66
CA ALA A 422 32.38 -13.86 40.36
C ALA A 422 32.34 -15.35 40.72
N CYS A 423 33.31 -16.14 40.22
CA CYS A 423 33.41 -17.58 40.52
C CYS A 423 34.70 -17.94 41.30
N GLN A 424 35.43 -16.92 41.79
CA GLN A 424 36.49 -17.04 42.81
C GLN A 424 35.91 -16.74 44.19
#